data_AF-A0A1X0VBI2-F1
#
_entry.id   AF-A0A1X0VBI2-F1
#
_cell.length_a   1.000
_cell.length_b   1.000
_cell.length_c   1.000
_cell.angle_alpha   90.00
_cell.angle_beta   90.00
_cell.angle_gamma   90.00
#
_symmetry.space_group_name_H-M   'P 1'
#
loop_
_entity.id
_entity.type
_entity.pdbx_description
1 polymer ?
#
loop_
_entity_poly.entity_id
_entity_poly.type
_entity_poly.pdbx_seq_one_letter_code
_entity_poly.pdbx_strand_id
1 'polypeptide(L)'
;DIVRREMLNVKDQVGNLSISLIEQLLEFGNQQEQFVILEGILKKSVYGPMIRKQIQYFSQVVTVYYQLSLNETVRRHCTKQVTDFTPNDLTRWYQRDDSLRIEGEMIFDESVSLMMAEKQILTKINKY
;
A
#
# COMPACT_ATOMS: atom_id res chain seq x y z
N ASP A 1 9.10 -1.49 5.95
CA ASP A 1 9.31 -0.34 5.04
C ASP A 1 10.79 -0.30 4.70
N ILE A 2 11.16 -1.14 3.73
CA ILE A 2 12.56 -1.39 3.39
C ILE A 2 13.16 -0.15 2.73
N VAL A 3 12.50 0.38 1.70
CA VAL A 3 13.05 1.48 0.91
C VAL A 3 13.19 2.76 1.73
N ARG A 4 12.16 3.16 2.49
CA ARG A 4 12.21 4.45 3.20
C ARG A 4 12.98 4.37 4.52
N ARG A 5 12.75 3.35 5.35
CA ARG A 5 13.38 3.29 6.69
C ARG A 5 14.75 2.64 6.66
N GLU A 6 14.92 1.55 5.92
CA GLU A 6 16.15 0.75 6.00
C GLU A 6 17.19 1.22 4.98
N MET A 7 16.80 1.42 3.71
CA MET A 7 17.74 1.84 2.66
C MET A 7 18.09 3.34 2.77
N LEU A 8 17.09 4.19 3.00
CA LEU A 8 17.26 5.65 2.92
C LEU A 8 17.18 6.37 4.27
N ASN A 9 16.57 5.77 5.29
CA ASN A 9 16.34 6.36 6.60
C ASN A 9 15.76 7.81 6.54
N VAL A 10 14.74 8.01 5.71
CA VAL A 10 14.08 9.33 5.54
C VAL A 10 12.70 9.40 6.20
N LYS A 11 12.28 10.62 6.57
CA LYS A 11 10.96 10.88 7.14
C LYS A 11 9.85 10.62 6.10
N ASP A 12 8.69 10.19 6.60
CA ASP A 12 7.51 9.97 5.77
C ASP A 12 6.80 11.31 5.49
N GLN A 13 7.31 12.04 4.49
CA GLN A 13 6.85 13.37 4.13
C GLN A 13 6.94 13.58 2.63
N VAL A 14 6.14 14.52 2.12
CA VAL A 14 6.15 14.91 0.71
C VAL A 14 7.56 15.26 0.26
N GLY A 15 7.97 14.74 -0.90
CA GLY A 15 9.28 15.01 -1.49
C GLY A 15 10.45 14.25 -0.85
N ASN A 16 10.21 13.24 -0.02
CA ASN A 16 11.28 12.38 0.46
C ASN A 16 11.93 11.57 -0.69
N LEU A 17 13.18 11.14 -0.49
CA LEU A 17 13.93 10.39 -1.50
C LEU A 17 13.36 8.99 -1.80
N SER A 18 12.58 8.41 -0.89
CA SER A 18 11.98 7.09 -1.13
C SER A 18 10.96 7.12 -2.26
N ILE A 19 10.28 8.25 -2.49
CA ILE A 19 9.36 8.38 -3.62
C ILE A 19 10.08 8.12 -4.94
N SER A 20 11.19 8.83 -5.20
CA SER A 20 11.96 8.68 -6.44
C SER A 20 12.65 7.31 -6.58
N LEU A 21 13.02 6.67 -5.46
CA LEU A 21 13.59 5.32 -5.51
C LEU A 21 12.53 4.27 -5.79
N ILE A 22 11.35 4.37 -5.17
CA ILE A 22 10.21 3.50 -5.47
C ILE A 22 9.82 3.63 -6.96
N GLU A 23 9.79 4.85 -7.51
CA GLU A 23 9.53 5.05 -8.95
C GLU A 23 10.49 4.26 -9.84
N GLN A 24 11.80 4.34 -9.57
CA GLN A 24 12.82 3.62 -10.35
C GLN A 24 12.71 2.11 -10.19
N LEU A 25 12.39 1.61 -9.00
CA LEU A 25 12.17 0.19 -8.77
C LEU A 25 10.93 -0.33 -9.50
N LEU A 26 9.85 0.46 -9.54
CA LEU A 26 8.65 0.13 -10.30
C LEU A 26 8.93 0.10 -11.80
N GLU A 27 9.67 1.09 -12.32
CA GLU A 27 10.05 1.14 -13.73
C GLU A 27 10.94 -0.05 -14.11
N PHE A 28 11.95 -0.35 -13.31
CA PHE A 28 12.80 -1.51 -13.49
C PHE A 28 11.98 -2.80 -13.48
N GLY A 29 11.11 -2.98 -12.48
CA GLY A 29 10.24 -4.15 -12.37
C GLY A 29 9.32 -4.29 -13.58
N ASN A 30 8.73 -3.20 -14.07
CA ASN A 30 7.85 -3.23 -15.25
C ASN A 30 8.58 -3.68 -16.53
N GLN A 31 9.89 -3.45 -16.61
CA GLN A 31 10.70 -3.85 -17.76
C GLN A 31 11.24 -5.27 -17.66
N GLN A 32 11.51 -5.76 -16.44
CA GLN A 32 12.25 -7.00 -16.21
C GLN A 32 11.40 -8.16 -15.68
N GLU A 33 10.28 -7.86 -15.02
CA GLU A 33 9.48 -8.84 -14.30
C GLU A 33 8.07 -8.95 -14.87
N GLN A 34 7.48 -10.15 -14.80
CA GLN A 34 6.10 -10.37 -15.24
C GLN A 34 5.09 -9.70 -14.31
N PHE A 35 5.39 -9.64 -13.01
CA PHE A 35 4.51 -9.05 -12.00
C PHE A 35 5.32 -8.16 -11.06
N VAL A 36 4.78 -6.96 -10.79
CA VAL A 36 5.33 -6.02 -9.82
C VAL A 36 4.29 -5.77 -8.75
N ILE A 37 4.66 -5.94 -7.48
CA ILE A 37 3.78 -5.68 -6.34
C ILE A 37 4.36 -4.51 -5.55
N LEU A 38 3.61 -3.42 -5.49
CA LEU A 38 3.86 -2.31 -4.59
C LEU A 38 3.01 -2.49 -3.32
N GLU A 39 3.65 -2.74 -2.19
CA GLU A 39 2.97 -2.90 -0.90
C GLU A 39 3.52 -1.95 0.16
N GLY A 40 2.65 -1.58 1.11
CA GLY A 40 3.04 -0.82 2.29
C GLY A 40 1.96 0.14 2.79
N ILE A 41 2.33 0.91 3.81
CA ILE A 41 1.51 2.04 4.29
C ILE A 41 1.90 3.27 3.46
N LEU A 42 1.25 3.41 2.30
CA LEU A 42 1.58 4.43 1.30
C LEU A 42 0.60 5.60 1.40
N LYS A 43 0.85 6.50 2.36
CA LYS A 43 -0.02 7.65 2.61
C LYS A 43 -0.32 8.44 1.34
N LYS A 44 -1.59 8.62 0.97
CA LYS A 44 -2.02 9.29 -0.28
C LYS A 44 -1.41 10.68 -0.44
N SER A 45 -1.32 11.44 0.65
CA SER A 45 -0.73 12.78 0.62
C SER A 45 0.76 12.80 0.25
N VAL A 46 1.48 11.70 0.48
CA VAL A 46 2.93 11.59 0.24
C VAL A 46 3.21 10.85 -1.07
N TYR A 47 2.62 9.66 -1.26
CA TYR A 47 2.91 8.78 -2.39
C TYR A 47 1.85 8.82 -3.49
N GLY A 48 0.66 9.36 -3.22
CA GLY A 48 -0.47 9.32 -4.16
C GLY A 48 -0.18 9.93 -5.53
N PRO A 49 0.48 11.11 -5.64
CA PRO A 49 0.86 11.66 -6.94
C PRO A 49 1.77 10.72 -7.74
N MET A 50 2.77 10.13 -7.07
CA MET A 50 3.70 9.19 -7.68
C MET A 50 2.98 7.91 -8.14
N ILE A 51 2.14 7.32 -7.28
CA ILE A 51 1.41 6.10 -7.62
C ILE A 51 0.49 6.34 -8.83
N ARG A 52 -0.26 7.44 -8.86
CA ARG A 52 -1.13 7.80 -10.00
C ARG A 52 -0.36 7.98 -11.30
N LYS A 53 0.83 8.55 -11.24
CA LYS A 53 1.72 8.67 -12.40
C LYS A 53 2.18 7.27 -12.84
N GLN A 54 2.62 6.44 -11.90
CA GLN A 54 3.22 5.14 -12.23
C GLN A 54 2.22 4.15 -12.82
N ILE A 55 0.99 4.08 -12.30
CA ILE A 55 -0.04 3.17 -12.83
C ILE A 55 -0.39 3.41 -14.31
N GLN A 56 -0.06 4.58 -14.87
CA GLN A 56 -0.29 4.87 -16.29
C GLN A 56 0.71 4.16 -17.22
N TYR A 57 1.85 3.71 -16.70
CA TYR A 57 2.91 3.04 -17.47
C TYR A 57 2.82 1.51 -17.43
N PHE A 58 1.96 0.96 -16.57
CA PHE A 58 1.68 -0.47 -16.53
C PHE A 58 0.53 -0.80 -17.48
N SER A 59 0.69 -1.86 -18.26
CA SER A 59 -0.35 -2.32 -19.20
C SER A 59 -1.61 -2.80 -18.47
N GLN A 60 -1.46 -3.32 -17.26
CA GLN A 60 -2.53 -3.76 -16.39
C GLN A 60 -2.21 -3.40 -14.94
N VAL A 61 -3.22 -2.94 -14.21
CA VAL A 61 -3.07 -2.53 -12.82
C VAL A 61 -4.25 -3.05 -12.00
N VAL A 62 -3.92 -3.69 -10.88
CA VAL A 62 -4.87 -4.03 -9.82
C VAL A 62 -4.49 -3.23 -8.59
N THR A 63 -5.41 -2.39 -8.12
CA THR A 63 -5.20 -1.58 -6.91
C THR A 63 -6.12 -2.04 -5.79
N VAL A 64 -5.54 -2.14 -4.59
CA VAL A 64 -6.22 -2.61 -3.39
C VAL A 64 -5.92 -1.65 -2.25
N TYR A 65 -6.97 -1.16 -1.59
CA TYR A 65 -6.88 -0.39 -0.38
C TYR A 65 -7.59 -1.10 0.77
N TYR A 66 -6.88 -1.34 1.86
CA TYR A 66 -7.45 -1.91 3.08
C TYR A 66 -8.05 -0.80 3.95
N GLN A 67 -9.37 -0.65 3.89
CA GLN A 67 -10.14 0.28 4.72
C GLN A 67 -10.53 -0.39 6.05
N LEU A 68 -9.54 -0.57 6.93
CA LEU A 68 -9.78 -1.14 8.25
C LEU A 68 -10.22 -0.07 9.26
N SER A 69 -11.12 -0.44 10.17
CA SER A 69 -11.43 0.39 11.32
C SER A 69 -10.19 0.54 12.23
N LEU A 70 -10.13 1.63 13.01
CA LEU A 70 -9.09 1.78 14.03
C LEU A 70 -9.13 0.61 15.02
N ASN A 71 -10.34 0.18 15.41
CA ASN A 71 -10.53 -0.95 16.33
C ASN A 71 -9.92 -2.24 15.76
N GLU A 72 -10.19 -2.54 14.49
CA GLU A 72 -9.59 -3.71 13.84
C GLU A 72 -8.07 -3.59 13.73
N THR A 73 -7.58 -2.40 13.38
CA THR A 73 -6.13 -2.12 13.28
C THR A 73 -5.44 -2.38 14.61
N VAL A 74 -6.00 -1.87 15.72
CA VAL A 74 -5.49 -2.10 17.08
C VAL A 74 -5.61 -3.57 17.46
N ARG A 75 -6.75 -4.23 17.17
CA ARG A 75 -6.95 -5.65 17.48
C ARG A 75 -5.90 -6.53 16.80
N ARG A 76 -5.62 -6.31 15.51
CA ARG A 76 -4.56 -7.02 14.76
C ARG A 76 -3.15 -6.65 15.24
N HIS A 77 -2.93 -5.43 15.70
CA HIS A 77 -1.64 -5.03 16.27
C HIS A 77 -1.34 -5.81 17.55
N CYS A 78 -2.34 -5.97 18.42
CA CYS A 78 -2.21 -6.71 19.67
C CYS A 78 -1.90 -8.21 19.49
N THR A 79 -2.06 -8.77 18.29
CA THR A 79 -1.66 -10.17 18.02
C THR A 79 -0.18 -10.32 17.66
N LYS A 80 0.56 -9.22 17.49
CA LYS A 80 2.00 -9.25 17.16
C LYS A 80 2.83 -9.47 18.42
N GLN A 81 3.84 -10.33 18.35
CA GLN A 81 4.71 -10.64 19.49
C GLN A 81 5.70 -9.50 19.80
N VAL A 82 6.18 -8.80 18.77
CA VAL A 82 7.16 -7.70 18.90
C VAL A 82 6.68 -6.52 18.06
N THR A 83 6.63 -5.33 18.67
CA THR A 83 6.18 -4.11 17.99
C THR A 83 6.97 -2.90 18.47
N ASP A 84 7.40 -2.04 17.53
CA ASP A 84 8.08 -0.76 17.84
C ASP A 84 7.13 0.33 18.37
N PHE A 85 5.81 0.08 18.32
CA PHE A 85 4.78 1.12 18.51
C PHE A 85 3.61 0.61 19.34
N THR A 86 2.92 1.53 20.00
CA THR A 86 1.79 1.23 20.89
C THR A 86 0.43 1.44 20.20
N PRO A 87 -0.68 0.91 20.76
CA PRO A 87 -2.03 1.26 20.30
C PRO A 87 -2.30 2.77 20.28
N ASN A 88 -1.73 3.53 21.23
CA ASN A 88 -1.87 4.98 21.25
C ASN A 88 -1.17 5.66 20.05
N ASP A 89 -0.04 5.12 19.63
CA ASP A 89 0.65 5.60 18.43
C ASP A 89 -0.18 5.33 17.17
N LEU A 90 -0.78 4.13 17.07
CA LEU A 90 -1.71 3.80 15.99
C LEU A 90 -2.90 4.77 15.95
N THR A 91 -3.51 5.08 17.09
CA THR A 91 -4.59 6.07 17.16
C THR A 91 -4.15 7.45 16.67
N ARG A 92 -2.92 7.88 17.01
CA ARG A 92 -2.37 9.18 16.56
C ARG A 92 -2.11 9.23 15.05
N TRP A 93 -1.72 8.10 14.46
CA TRP A 93 -1.42 8.01 13.03
C TRP A 93 -2.62 7.61 12.17
N TYR A 94 -3.69 7.12 12.79
CA TYR A 94 -4.85 6.62 12.08
C TYR A 94 -5.48 7.71 11.22
N GLN A 95 -5.52 7.43 9.92
CA GLN A 95 -6.19 8.27 8.95
C GLN A 95 -7.38 7.50 8.40
N ARG A 96 -8.58 8.06 8.58
CA ARG A 96 -9.80 7.49 8.03
C ARG A 96 -9.89 7.80 6.54
N ASP A 97 -10.11 6.78 5.72
CA ASP A 97 -10.24 6.89 4.25
C ASP A 97 -9.06 7.60 3.58
N ASP A 98 -8.00 6.84 3.34
CA ASP A 98 -6.81 7.27 2.58
C ASP A 98 -6.74 6.61 1.19
N SER A 99 -7.89 6.19 0.65
CA SER A 99 -8.00 5.57 -0.67
C SER A 99 -7.48 6.48 -1.79
N LEU A 100 -6.91 5.90 -2.85
CA LEU A 100 -6.50 6.66 -4.02
C LEU A 100 -7.71 7.20 -4.79
N ARG A 101 -8.92 6.65 -4.63
CA ARG A 101 -10.11 7.06 -5.38
C ARG A 101 -9.86 7.06 -6.88
N ILE A 102 -9.19 6.03 -7.36
CA ILE A 102 -9.02 5.77 -8.79
C ILE A 102 -10.07 4.78 -9.28
N GLU A 103 -10.34 4.79 -10.57
CA GLU A 103 -11.27 3.85 -11.16
C GLU A 103 -10.79 2.41 -10.94
N GLY A 104 -11.70 1.53 -10.50
CA GLY A 104 -11.41 0.11 -10.29
C GLY A 104 -10.63 -0.21 -9.01
N GLU A 105 -10.34 0.77 -8.15
CA GLU A 105 -9.73 0.53 -6.83
C GLU A 105 -10.61 -0.38 -5.98
N MET A 106 -10.06 -1.51 -5.56
CA MET A 106 -10.75 -2.46 -4.68
C MET A 106 -10.59 -2.02 -3.24
N ILE A 107 -11.71 -1.92 -2.52
CA ILE A 107 -11.73 -1.54 -1.11
C ILE A 107 -12.03 -2.78 -0.27
N PHE A 108 -11.07 -3.18 0.56
CA PHE A 108 -11.21 -4.32 1.46
C PHE A 108 -11.34 -3.84 2.90
N ASP A 109 -12.44 -4.21 3.53
CA ASP A 109 -12.63 -4.00 4.96
C ASP A 109 -12.25 -5.25 5.77
N GLU A 110 -12.56 -5.22 7.05
CA GLU A 110 -12.30 -6.31 8.00
C GLU A 110 -13.11 -7.59 7.75
N SER A 111 -14.17 -7.55 6.93
CA SER A 111 -14.94 -8.74 6.53
C SER A 111 -14.25 -9.57 5.45
N VAL A 112 -13.30 -8.97 4.71
CA VAL A 112 -12.58 -9.65 3.63
C VAL A 112 -11.50 -10.56 4.21
N SER A 113 -11.74 -11.87 4.16
CA SER A 113 -10.73 -12.88 4.51
C SER A 113 -9.58 -12.91 3.49
N LEU A 114 -8.44 -13.50 3.87
CA LEU A 114 -7.29 -13.70 2.96
C LEU A 114 -7.69 -14.44 1.69
N MET A 115 -8.44 -15.54 1.82
CA MET A 115 -8.93 -16.33 0.68
C MET A 115 -9.86 -15.52 -0.24
N MET A 116 -10.69 -14.64 0.34
CA MET A 116 -11.55 -13.76 -0.45
C MET A 116 -10.73 -12.69 -1.18
N ALA A 117 -9.75 -12.08 -0.51
CA ALA A 117 -8.86 -11.10 -1.12
C ALA A 117 -8.06 -11.71 -2.28
N GLU A 118 -7.45 -12.86 -2.06
CA GLU A 118 -6.70 -13.62 -3.08
C GLU A 118 -7.58 -13.93 -4.29
N LYS A 119 -8.77 -14.52 -4.07
CA LYS A 119 -9.70 -14.85 -5.15
C LYS A 119 -10.09 -13.60 -5.96
N GLN A 120 -10.37 -12.49 -5.30
CA GLN A 120 -10.77 -11.24 -5.97
C GLN A 120 -9.63 -10.64 -6.79
N ILE A 121 -8.41 -10.62 -6.24
CA ILE A 121 -7.21 -10.14 -6.93
C ILE A 121 -6.90 -11.02 -8.15
N LEU A 122 -6.87 -12.35 -7.99
CA LEU A 122 -6.61 -13.27 -9.10
C LEU A 122 -7.66 -13.18 -10.20
N THR A 123 -8.94 -12.99 -9.83
CA THR A 123 -10.02 -12.79 -10.82
C THR A 123 -9.79 -11.53 -11.65
N LYS A 124 -9.24 -10.46 -11.05
CA LYS A 124 -8.91 -9.23 -11.77
C LYS A 124 -7.71 -9.38 -12.68
N ILE A 125 -6.67 -10.09 -12.23
CA ILE A 125 -5.48 -10.38 -13.03
C ILE A 125 -5.86 -11.23 -14.25
N ASN A 126 -6.65 -12.30 -14.07
CA ASN A 126 -7.03 -13.24 -15.12
C ASN A 126 -8.14 -12.74 -16.07
N LYS A 127 -8.67 -11.52 -15.87
CA LYS A 127 -9.71 -10.95 -16.75
C LYS A 127 -9.12 -10.42 -18.07
N TYR A 128 -7.80 -10.36 -18.17
CA TYR A 128 -7.04 -9.86 -19.30
C TYR A 128 -6.05 -10.93 -19.79
#